data_AF-A0A944RMK8-F1
#
_entry.id   AF-A0A944RMK8-F1
#
_cell.length_a   1.000
_cell.length_b   1.000
_cell.length_c   1.000
_cell.angle_alpha   90.00
_cell.angle_beta   90.00
_cell.angle_gamma   90.00
#
_symmetry.space_group_name_H-M   'P 1'
#
loop_
_entity.id
_entity.type
_entity.pdbx_description
1 polymer ?
#
loop_
_entity_poly.entity_id
_entity_poly.type
_entity_poly.pdbx_seq_one_letter_code
_entity_poly.pdbx_strand_id
1 'polypeptide(L)'
;TRHWRITDSLGNVQEVRGDGVIGEQPVLDPGGSFEYTSGTPLSTPSGIMAGTYQMETPGGERFDVTIPAFSLDSPHQGGALH
;
A
#
# COMPACT_ATOMS: atom_id res chain seq x y z
N THR A 1 4.98 3.70 10.44
CA THR A 1 3.80 4.36 9.82
C THR A 1 3.63 3.84 8.41
N ARG A 2 2.53 4.17 7.71
CA ARG A 2 2.33 3.84 6.29
C ARG A 2 2.17 5.11 5.46
N HIS A 3 2.67 5.05 4.23
CA HIS A 3 2.45 6.05 3.20
C HIS A 3 2.06 5.36 1.90
N TRP A 4 0.93 5.74 1.34
CA TRP A 4 0.45 5.25 0.04
C TRP A 4 0.33 6.40 -0.93
N ARG A 5 0.76 6.15 -2.17
CA ARG A 5 0.53 6.98 -3.35
C ARG A 5 -0.35 6.18 -4.31
N ILE A 6 -1.55 6.69 -4.56
CA ILE A 6 -2.57 6.05 -5.39
C ILE A 6 -2.76 6.95 -6.61
N THR A 7 -2.55 6.42 -7.81
CA THR A 7 -2.71 7.15 -9.07
C THR A 7 -3.81 6.51 -9.88
N ASP A 8 -4.86 7.27 -10.19
CA ASP A 8 -5.96 6.78 -11.01
C ASP A 8 -5.58 6.76 -12.51
N SER A 9 -6.41 6.15 -13.37
CA SER A 9 -6.09 6.03 -14.82
C SER A 9 -6.10 7.36 -15.57
N LEU A 10 -6.58 8.44 -14.94
CA LEU A 10 -6.55 9.80 -15.48
C LEU A 10 -5.33 10.59 -14.98
N GLY A 11 -4.49 9.97 -14.15
CA GLY A 11 -3.29 10.57 -13.58
C GLY A 11 -3.53 11.37 -12.30
N ASN A 12 -4.73 11.36 -11.72
CA ASN A 12 -4.98 12.02 -10.44
C ASN A 12 -4.29 11.23 -9.32
N VAL A 13 -3.60 11.94 -8.43
CA VAL A 13 -2.83 11.35 -7.34
C VAL A 13 -3.49 11.63 -5.99
N GLN A 14 -3.67 10.58 -5.19
CA GLN A 14 -4.05 10.65 -3.79
C GLN A 14 -2.92 10.10 -2.91
N GLU A 15 -2.57 10.86 -1.86
CA GLU A 15 -1.66 10.39 -0.81
C GLU A 15 -2.42 10.04 0.46
N VAL A 16 -2.10 8.90 1.06
CA VAL A 16 -2.66 8.47 2.35
C VAL A 16 -1.51 8.21 3.31
N ARG A 17 -1.53 8.88 4.46
CA ARG A 17 -0.57 8.71 5.55
C ARG A 17 -1.30 8.32 6.83
N GLY A 18 -0.70 7.43 7.61
CA GLY A 18 -1.25 7.07 8.91
C GLY A 18 -0.37 6.15 9.71
N ASP A 19 -0.68 6.02 10.99
CA ASP A 19 0.03 5.13 11.89
C ASP A 19 -0.40 3.69 11.67
N GLY A 20 0.59 2.80 11.75
CA GLY A 20 0.38 1.37 11.58
C GLY A 20 -0.29 0.98 10.27
N VAL A 21 -0.88 -0.21 10.28
CA VAL A 21 -1.76 -0.76 9.24
C VAL A 21 -3.04 -1.18 9.92
N ILE A 22 -4.21 -0.85 9.37
CA ILE A 22 -5.54 -1.14 9.96
C ILE A 22 -5.75 -0.70 11.43
N GLY A 23 -4.92 0.21 11.96
CA GLY A 23 -4.94 0.62 13.37
C GLY A 23 -4.00 -0.18 14.28
N GLU A 24 -3.26 -1.15 13.73
CA GLU A 24 -2.30 -1.99 14.42
C GLU A 24 -0.85 -1.64 14.05
N GLN A 25 0.07 -1.87 14.99
CA GLN A 25 1.52 -1.79 14.76
C GLN A 25 2.12 -3.18 15.04
N PRO A 26 2.05 -4.11 14.07
CA PRO A 26 2.49 -5.47 14.27
C PRO A 26 4.01 -5.55 14.48
N VAL A 27 4.43 -6.42 15.41
CA VAL A 27 5.84 -6.78 15.60
C VAL A 27 6.13 -8.02 14.77
N LEU A 28 7.14 -7.94 13.90
CA LEU A 28 7.57 -9.05 13.05
C LEU A 28 8.87 -9.64 13.61
N ASP A 29 8.77 -10.84 14.19
CA ASP A 29 9.95 -11.64 14.53
C ASP A 29 10.62 -12.17 13.26
N PRO A 30 11.91 -12.59 13.32
CA PRO A 30 12.58 -13.22 12.19
C PRO A 30 11.78 -14.40 11.61
N GLY A 31 11.42 -14.32 10.33
CA GLY A 31 10.58 -15.31 9.65
C GLY A 31 9.08 -15.19 9.92
N GLY A 32 8.66 -14.26 10.78
CA GLY A 32 7.26 -13.92 11.00
C GLY A 32 6.66 -13.15 9.83
N SER A 33 5.33 -13.25 9.68
CA SER A 33 4.56 -12.55 8.67
C SER A 33 3.29 -11.97 9.28
N PHE A 34 2.87 -10.82 8.78
CA PHE A 34 1.58 -10.23 9.10
C PHE A 34 0.86 -9.92 7.79
N GLU A 35 -0.41 -10.34 7.70
CA GLU A 35 -1.24 -10.13 6.53
C GLU A 35 -2.52 -9.39 6.94
N TYR A 36 -2.92 -8.43 6.11
CA TYR A 36 -4.13 -7.66 6.33
C TYR A 36 -4.76 -7.27 5.00
N THR A 37 -6.06 -6.94 5.04
CA THR A 37 -6.80 -6.44 3.87
C THR A 37 -7.37 -5.06 4.17
N SER A 38 -7.23 -4.15 3.20
CA SER A 38 -7.83 -2.82 3.24
C SER A 38 -8.34 -2.45 1.85
N GLY A 39 -9.22 -1.45 1.76
CA GLY A 39 -9.72 -0.94 0.48
C GLY A 39 -9.45 0.55 0.31
N THR A 40 -9.38 0.99 -0.94
CA THR A 40 -9.39 2.40 -1.32
C THR A 40 -10.40 2.62 -2.44
N PRO A 41 -11.30 3.60 -2.35
CA PRO A 41 -12.15 3.94 -3.49
C PRO A 41 -11.29 4.54 -4.61
N LEU A 42 -11.65 4.24 -5.86
CA LEU A 42 -11.04 4.83 -7.05
C LEU A 42 -12.14 5.39 -7.94
N SER A 43 -11.93 6.60 -8.46
CA SER A 43 -12.89 7.26 -9.36
C SER A 43 -12.87 6.68 -10.79
N THR A 44 -11.85 5.88 -11.11
CA THR A 44 -11.64 5.25 -12.40
C THR A 44 -11.65 3.72 -12.29
N PRO A 45 -11.88 2.98 -13.38
CA PRO A 45 -11.89 1.51 -13.37
C PRO A 45 -10.52 0.87 -13.18
N SER A 46 -9.43 1.61 -13.41
CA SER A 46 -8.07 1.16 -13.16
C SER A 46 -7.19 2.24 -12.54
N GLY A 47 -6.09 1.83 -11.91
CA GLY A 47 -5.10 2.71 -11.30
C GLY A 47 -3.86 1.95 -10.83
N ILE A 48 -2.96 2.66 -10.17
CA ILE A 48 -1.71 2.13 -9.63
C ILE A 48 -1.60 2.53 -8.16
N MET A 49 -1.22 1.59 -7.31
CA MET A 49 -0.83 1.85 -5.92
C MET A 49 0.66 1.57 -5.73
N ALA A 50 1.34 2.44 -5.00
CA ALA A 50 2.70 2.25 -4.51
C ALA A 50 2.82 2.87 -3.13
N GLY A 51 3.81 2.49 -2.33
CA GLY A 51 3.91 3.03 -1.00
C GLY A 51 5.17 2.67 -0.25
N THR A 52 5.15 2.99 1.05
CA THR A 52 6.23 2.75 1.97
C THR A 52 5.67 2.42 3.35
N TYR A 53 6.24 1.43 4.01
CA TYR A 53 6.13 1.26 5.45
C TYR A 53 7.38 1.80 6.13
N GLN A 54 7.20 2.66 7.13
CA GLN A 54 8.27 2.96 8.06
C GLN A 54 8.21 1.95 9.20
N MET A 55 9.28 1.18 9.32
CA MET A 55 9.52 0.17 10.34
C MET A 55 10.44 0.73 11.42
N GLU A 56 10.37 0.16 12.62
CA GLU A 56 11.26 0.47 13.74
C GLU A 56 11.84 -0.84 14.28
N THR A 57 13.15 -0.87 14.48
CA THR A 57 13.84 -2.00 15.12
C THR A 57 13.65 -1.96 16.64
N PRO A 58 13.90 -3.06 17.36
CA PRO A 58 13.88 -3.05 18.83
C PRO A 58 14.85 -2.03 19.46
N GLY A 59 15.89 -1.61 18.72
CA GLY A 59 16.83 -0.58 19.15
C GLY A 59 16.38 0.86 18.88
N GLY A 60 15.19 1.06 18.30
CA GLY A 60 14.64 2.37 17.96
C GLY A 60 15.10 2.93 16.61
N GLU A 61 15.95 2.21 15.86
CA GLU A 61 16.33 2.61 14.50
C GLU A 61 15.14 2.47 13.56
N ARG A 62 14.91 3.49 12.71
CA ARG A 62 13.83 3.50 11.73
C ARG A 62 14.36 3.31 10.32
N PHE A 63 13.64 2.50 9.55
CA PHE A 63 13.95 2.27 8.15
C PHE A 63 12.67 2.11 7.33
N ASP A 64 12.79 2.39 6.04
CA ASP A 64 11.68 2.37 5.10
C ASP A 64 11.71 1.09 4.25
N VAL A 65 10.56 0.42 4.19
CA VAL A 65 10.30 -0.72 3.31
C VAL A 65 9.43 -0.25 2.17
N THR A 66 9.95 -0.33 0.94
CA THR A 66 9.22 0.06 -0.25
C THR A 66 8.18 -0.99 -0.61
N ILE A 67 6.96 -0.53 -0.89
CA ILE A 67 5.91 -1.31 -1.51
C ILE A 67 5.96 -1.00 -3.01
N PRO A 68 6.34 -1.99 -3.85
CA PRO A 68 6.41 -1.80 -5.29
C PRO A 68 5.05 -1.39 -5.87
N ALA A 69 5.08 -0.73 -7.02
CA ALA A 69 3.87 -0.38 -7.73
C ALA A 69 3.11 -1.65 -8.18
N PHE A 70 1.81 -1.68 -7.95
CA PHE A 70 0.91 -2.72 -8.46
C PHE A 70 -0.38 -2.09 -9.01
N SER A 71 -1.02 -2.77 -9.97
CA SER A 71 -2.24 -2.29 -10.60
C SER A 71 -3.48 -2.60 -9.76
N LEU A 72 -4.45 -1.70 -9.84
CA LEU A 72 -5.83 -1.94 -9.45
C LEU A 72 -6.63 -1.99 -10.74
N ASP A 73 -7.18 -3.13 -11.10
CA ASP A 73 -7.95 -3.30 -12.34
C ASP A 73 -9.33 -3.88 -12.05
N SER A 74 -10.37 -3.23 -12.58
CA SER A 74 -11.73 -3.75 -12.51
C SER A 74 -11.90 -4.99 -13.38
N PRO A 75 -12.35 -6.13 -12.85
CA PRO A 75 -12.55 -7.36 -13.63
C PRO A 75 -13.69 -7.25 -14.64
N HIS A 76 -14.49 -6.18 -14.56
CA HIS A 76 -15.64 -5.93 -15.45
C HIS A 76 -15.28 -5.01 -16.62
N GLN A 77 -14.05 -4.49 -16.67
CA GLN A 77 -13.52 -3.82 -17.85
C GLN A 77 -12.55 -4.77 -18.55
N GLY A 78 -13.00 -5.33 -19.68
CA GLY A 78 -12.13 -6.16 -20.54
C GLY A 78 -10.98 -5.33 -21.10
N GLY A 79 -9.82 -5.42 -20.47
CA GLY A 79 -8.55 -4.87 -20.92
C GLY A 79 -7.44 -5.81 -20.48
N ALA A 80 -6.61 -6.23 -21.43
CA ALA A 80 -5.73 -7.38 -21.35
C ALA A 80 -4.79 -7.40 -20.12
N LEU A 81 -4.64 -8.60 -19.54
CA LEU A 81 -3.51 -9.00 -18.70
C LEU A 81 -2.20 -8.61 -19.41
N HIS A 82 -1.36 -7.81 -18.76
CA HIS A 82 0.02 -7.56 -19.18
C HIS A 82 0.98 -8.46 -18.40
#